data_AF-A0A3Q1G0H2-F1
#
_entry.id   AF-A0A3Q1G0H2-F1
#
_cell.length_a   1.000
_cell.length_b   1.000
_cell.length_c   1.000
_cell.angle_alpha   90.00
_cell.angle_beta   90.00
_cell.angle_gamma   90.00
#
_symmetry.space_group_name_H-M   'P 1'
#
loop_
_entity.id
_entity.type
_entity.pdbx_description
1 polymer ?
#
loop_
_entity_poly.entity_id
_entity_poly.type
_entity_poly.pdbx_seq_one_letter_code
_entity_poly.pdbx_strand_id
1 'polypeptide(L)' 'MFLSAVLLGLCICFIILQLRPRRPKDFPPGPPVLPIVGNILQLNLKNPLEDLEKVRKMLQ' A
#
# COMPACT_ATOMS: atom_id res chain seq x y z
N MET A 1 -14.04 -25.72 -9.56
CA MET A 1 -13.55 -25.20 -8.26
C MET A 1 -12.14 -24.62 -8.38
N PHE A 2 -11.17 -25.33 -8.96
CA PHE A 2 -9.80 -24.79 -9.16
C PHE A 2 -9.72 -23.66 -10.20
N LEU A 3 -10.39 -23.80 -11.35
CA LEU A 3 -10.36 -22.78 -12.41
C LEU A 3 -10.92 -21.42 -11.93
N SER A 4 -12.01 -21.45 -11.16
CA SER A 4 -12.60 -20.26 -10.56
C SER A 4 -11.68 -19.59 -9.54
N ALA A 5 -10.93 -20.37 -8.75
CA ALA A 5 -9.96 -19.82 -7.81
C ALA A 5 -8.75 -19.19 -8.53
N VAL A 6 -8.26 -19.82 -9.60
CA VAL A 6 -7.18 -19.28 -10.44
C VAL A 6 -7.61 -17.98 -11.13
N LEU A 7 -8.84 -17.94 -11.66
CA LEU A 7 -9.39 -16.75 -12.31
C LEU A 7 -9.57 -15.59 -11.30
N LEU A 8 -10.06 -15.89 -10.10
CA LEU A 8 -10.19 -14.91 -9.03
C LEU A 8 -8.82 -14.35 -8.61
N GLY A 9 -7.81 -15.22 -8.45
CA GLY A 9 -6.44 -14.81 -8.16
C GLY A 9 -5.84 -13.91 -9.24
N LEU A 10 -6.02 -14.26 -10.52
CA LEU A 10 -5.62 -13.43 -11.66
C LEU A 10 -6.30 -12.06 -11.64
N CYS A 11 -7.59 -12.01 -11.34
CA CYS A 11 -8.35 -10.76 -11.26
C CYS A 11 -7.85 -9.85 -10.14
N ILE A 12 -7.61 -10.41 -8.94
CA ILE A 12 -7.03 -9.68 -7.81
C ILE A 12 -5.61 -9.16 -8.15
N CYS A 13 -4.76 -10.01 -8.74
CA CYS A 13 -3.43 -9.60 -9.20
C CYS A 13 -3.49 -8.47 -10.23
N PHE A 14 -4.42 -8.54 -11.18
CA PHE A 14 -4.61 -7.49 -12.18
C PHE A 14 -5.03 -6.16 -11.55
N ILE A 15 -5.98 -6.18 -10.60
CA ILE A 15 -6.39 -5.00 -9.84
C ILE A 15 -5.19 -4.41 -9.08
N ILE A 16 -4.40 -5.23 -8.39
CA ILE A 16 -3.20 -4.78 -7.66
C ILE A 16 -2.18 -4.10 -8.60
N LEU A 17 -1.98 -4.65 -9.80
CA LEU A 17 -1.09 -4.06 -10.81
C LEU A 17 -1.62 -2.73 -11.34
N GLN A 18 -2.93 -2.61 -11.55
CA GLN A 18 -3.59 -1.37 -11.97
C GLN A 18 -3.55 -0.29 -10.89
N LEU A 19 -3.62 -0.67 -9.61
CA LEU A 19 -3.47 0.23 -8.47
C LEU A 19 -2.03 0.66 -8.22
N ARG A 20 -1.04 0.22 -9.02
CA ARG A 20 0.34 0.70 -8.89
C ARG A 20 0.39 2.22 -9.09
N PRO A 21 0.92 2.98 -8.11
CA PRO A 21 1.07 4.41 -8.25
C PRO A 21 1.92 4.76 -9.48
N ARG A 22 1.36 5.57 -10.37
CA ARG A 22 2.10 6.10 -11.52
C ARG A 22 3.13 7.09 -11.01
N ARG A 23 4.42 6.79 -11.21
CA ARG A 23 5.49 7.75 -10.89
C ARG A 23 5.54 8.88 -11.93
N PRO A 24 5.69 10.14 -11.49
CA PRO A 24 6.04 11.25 -12.38
C PRO A 24 7.38 11.00 -13.08
N LYS A 25 7.56 11.56 -14.28
CA LYS A 25 8.73 11.32 -15.14
C LYS A 25 10.07 11.78 -14.53
N ASP A 26 10.06 12.70 -13.57
CA ASP A 26 11.28 13.31 -13.01
C ASP A 26 11.51 12.98 -11.53
N PHE A 27 10.77 12.03 -10.97
CA PHE A 27 10.96 11.63 -9.57
C PHE A 27 12.12 10.64 -9.45
N PRO A 28 13.05 10.83 -8.48
CA PRO A 28 14.15 9.90 -8.27
C PRO A 28 13.61 8.48 -8.02
N PRO A 29 14.38 7.43 -8.37
CA PRO A 29 13.98 6.06 -8.15
C PRO A 29 13.88 5.78 -6.64
N GLY A 30 12.70 5.99 -6.07
CA GLY A 30 12.41 5.65 -4.69
C GLY A 30 12.13 4.16 -4.49
N PRO A 31 11.94 3.72 -3.25
CA PRO A 31 11.50 2.36 -2.92
C PRO A 31 10.15 2.04 -3.60
N PRO A 32 9.95 0.81 -4.09
CA PRO A 32 8.67 0.40 -4.67
C PRO A 32 7.56 0.50 -3.62
N VAL A 33 6.55 1.32 -3.92
CA VAL A 33 5.37 1.49 -3.07
C VAL A 33 4.47 0.26 -3.21
N LEU A 34 4.21 -0.42 -2.09
CA LEU A 34 3.26 -1.52 -2.04
C LEU A 34 1.84 -0.95 -2.11
N PRO A 35 1.06 -1.21 -3.17
CA PRO A 35 -0.21 -0.51 -3.46
C PRO A 35 -1.32 -0.74 -2.42
N ILE A 36 -1.15 -1.69 -1.50
CA ILE A 36 -2.13 -2.00 -0.45
C ILE A 36 -1.53 -1.85 0.94
N VAL A 37 -0.25 -2.18 1.10
CA VAL A 37 0.38 -2.31 2.41
C VAL A 37 0.92 -0.97 2.91
N GLY A 38 1.50 -0.15 2.01
CA GLY A 38 2.06 1.16 2.35
C GLY A 38 2.84 1.16 3.68
N ASN A 39 2.46 2.06 4.59
CA ASN A 39 3.06 2.21 5.93
C ASN A 39 2.35 1.41 7.03
N ILE A 40 1.35 0.58 6.70
CA ILE A 40 0.54 -0.16 7.69
C ILE A 40 1.41 -1.14 8.49
N LEU A 41 2.45 -1.70 7.87
CA LEU A 41 3.44 -2.55 8.57
C LEU A 41 4.28 -1.79 9.60
N GLN A 42 4.40 -0.47 9.46
CA GLN A 42 5.12 0.38 10.39
C GLN A 42 4.21 0.97 11.48
N LEU A 43 2.88 0.79 11.38
CA LEU A 43 1.96 1.23 12.42
C LEU A 43 2.05 0.30 13.63
N ASN A 44 2.20 0.90 14.81
CA ASN A 44 2.17 0.17 16.06
C ASN A 44 0.72 -0.21 16.40
N LEU A 45 0.35 -1.45 16.08
CA LEU A 45 -0.99 -1.99 16.36
C LEU A 45 -1.33 -2.06 17.86
N LYS A 46 -0.32 -1.98 18.75
CA LYS A 46 -0.54 -1.99 20.20
C LYS A 46 -1.01 -0.64 20.72
N ASN A 47 -0.60 0.47 20.08
CA ASN A 47 -0.98 1.84 20.44
C ASN A 47 -1.12 2.71 19.18
N PRO A 48 -2.21 2.56 18.42
CA PRO A 48 -2.41 3.33 17.18
C PRO A 48 -2.57 4.84 17.41
N LEU A 49 -2.99 5.25 18.62
CA LEU A 49 -3.18 6.65 18.98
C LEU A 49 -1.86 7.44 18.99
N GLU A 50 -0.76 6.82 19.43
CA GLU A 50 0.54 7.48 19.49
C GLU A 50 1.08 7.80 18.09
N ASP A 51 0.90 6.90 17.13
CA ASP A 51 1.31 7.13 15.75
C ASP A 51 0.43 8.18 15.06
N LEU A 52 -0.86 8.22 15.37
CA LEU A 52 -1.77 9.24 14.87
C LEU A 52 -1.41 10.64 15.42
N GLU A 53 -0.99 10.71 16.67
CA GLU A 53 -0.51 11.96 17.27
C GLU A 53 0.83 12.43 16.68
N LYS A 54 1.75 11.51 16.37
CA LYS A 54 2.99 11.85 15.63
C LYS A 54 2.68 12.43 14.26
N VAL A 55 1.76 11.81 13.51
CA VAL A 55 1.33 12.32 12.19
C VAL A 55 0.72 13.72 12.33
N ARG A 56 -0.14 13.94 13.33
CA ARG A 56 -0.73 15.25 13.62
C ARG A 56 0.36 16.30 13.92
N LYS A 57 1.41 15.95 14.67
CA LYS A 57 2.54 16.84 14.97
C LYS A 57 3.39 17.16 13.74
N MET A 58 3.52 16.24 12.78
CA MET A 58 4.25 16.49 11.52
C MET A 58 3.50 17.43 10.57
N LEU A 59 2.17 17.51 10.69
CA LEU A 59 1.30 18.33 9.84
C LEU A 59 1.11 19.77 10.34
N GLN A 60 1.52 20.07 11.57
CA GLN A 60 1.37 21.37 12.23
C GLN A 60 2.68 22.14 12.20
#